data_AF-A0A358QNQ7-F1
#
_entry.id   AF-A0A358QNQ7-F1
#
_cell.length_a   1.000
_cell.length_b   1.000
_cell.length_c   1.000
_cell.angle_alpha   90.00
_cell.angle_beta   90.00
_cell.angle_gamma   90.00
#
_symmetry.space_group_name_H-M   'P 1'
#
loop_
_entity.id
_entity.type
_entity.pdbx_description
1 polymer ?
#
loop_
_entity_poly.entity_id
_entity_poly.type
_entity_poly.pdbx_seq_one_letter_code
_entity_poly.pdbx_strand_id
1 'polypeptide(L)' 'MRAIVTCECCGYRQAVARPIRRPEQFHVICHGCEGVLLVEVTSADLRQASTPTAGHAPQAAGGVGTSV' A
#
# COMPACT_ATOMS: atom_id res chain seq x y z
N MET A 1 8.84 -3.68 2.54
CA MET A 1 7.89 -3.01 1.63
C MET A 1 6.49 -3.13 2.22
N ARG A 2 5.63 -2.14 2.03
CA ARG A 2 4.19 -2.25 2.28
C ARG A 2 3.49 -2.02 0.95
N ALA A 3 2.59 -2.94 0.58
CA ALA A 3 1.80 -2.84 -0.64
C ALA A 3 0.31 -2.93 -0.28
N ILE A 4 -0.54 -2.24 -1.04
CA ILE A 4 -2.00 -2.39 -0.94
C ILE A 4 -2.43 -3.28 -2.10
N VAL A 5 -2.98 -4.44 -1.76
CA VAL A 5 -3.51 -5.41 -2.73
C VAL A 5 -5.03 -5.31 -2.70
N THR A 6 -5.63 -5.22 -3.88
CA THR A 6 -7.08 -5.24 -4.04
C THR A 6 -7.49 -6.60 -4.58
N CYS A 7 -8.40 -7.28 -3.90
CA CYS A 7 -8.95 -8.54 -4.37
C CYS A 7 -9.82 -8.32 -5.61
N GLU A 8 -9.51 -9.00 -6.71
CA GLU A 8 -10.31 -8.94 -7.95
C GLU A 8 -11.68 -9.62 -7.81
N CYS A 9 -11.84 -10.54 -6.86
CA CYS A 9 -13.10 -11.24 -6.64
C CYS A 9 -14.13 -10.42 -5.85
N CYS A 10 -13.73 -9.74 -4.78
CA CYS A 10 -14.64 -9.05 -3.86
C CYS A 10 -14.34 -7.55 -3.68
N GLY A 11 -13.29 -7.02 -4.30
CA GLY A 11 -12.87 -5.62 -4.17
C GLY A 11 -12.23 -5.26 -2.82
N TYR A 12 -12.04 -6.24 -1.92
CA TYR A 12 -11.44 -5.98 -0.60
C TYR A 12 -10.00 -5.51 -0.74
N ARG A 13 -9.67 -4.39 -0.09
CA ARG A 13 -8.33 -3.79 -0.09
C ARG A 13 -7.61 -4.17 1.20
N GLN A 14 -6.45 -4.82 1.06
CA GLN A 14 -5.65 -5.25 2.20
C GLN A 14 -4.19 -4.80 2.09
N ALA A 15 -3.62 -4.42 3.23
CA ALA A 15 -2.23 -4.05 3.33
C ALA A 15 -1.37 -5.29 3.58
N VAL A 16 -0.36 -5.50 2.75
CA VAL A 16 0.61 -6.59 2.89
C VAL A 16 1.96 -5.98 3.24
N ALA A 17 2.47 -6.31 4.43
CA ALA A 17 3.80 -5.91 4.88
C ALA A 17 4.73 -7.12 4.84
N ARG A 18 5.60 -7.18 3.81
CA ARG A 18 6.65 -8.21 3.71
C ARG A 18 8.02 -7.59 3.40
N PRO A 19 9.11 -8.18 3.92
CA PRO A 19 10.47 -7.78 3.59
C PRO A 19 10.86 -8.32 2.20
N ILE A 20 10.34 -7.71 1.15
CA ILE A 20 10.67 -8.07 -0.24
C ILE A 20 11.85 -7.21 -0.70
N ARG A 21 12.93 -7.85 -1.11
CA ARG A 21 14.20 -7.20 -1.53
C ARG A 21 14.56 -7.44 -2.99
N ARG A 22 13.87 -8.37 -3.65
CA ARG A 22 14.06 -8.76 -5.04
C ARG A 22 12.69 -9.03 -5.68
N PRO A 23 12.57 -8.94 -7.02
CA PRO A 23 11.35 -9.32 -7.70
C PRO A 23 10.95 -10.75 -7.33
N GLU A 24 9.71 -10.94 -6.91
CA GLU A 24 9.22 -12.21 -6.39
C GLU A 24 7.70 -12.31 -6.60
N GLN A 25 7.21 -13.53 -6.75
CA GLN A 25 5.78 -13.84 -6.76
C GLN A 25 5.42 -14.58 -5.48
N PHE A 26 4.29 -14.22 -4.85
CA PHE A 26 3.79 -14.91 -3.67
C PHE A 26 2.26 -14.86 -3.59
N HIS A 27 1.72 -15.79 -2.81
CA HIS A 27 0.28 -15.88 -2.57
C HIS A 27 -0.11 -15.17 -1.28
N VAL A 28 -1.29 -14.53 -1.30
CA VAL A 28 -1.91 -13.92 -0.12
C VAL A 28 -3.36 -14.36 -0.06
N ILE A 29 -3.87 -14.64 1.13
CA ILE A 29 -5.30 -14.92 1.32
C ILE A 29 -6.07 -13.61 1.43
N CYS A 30 -7.17 -13.49 0.71
CA CYS A 30 -8.10 -12.38 0.85
C CYS A 30 -8.81 -12.44 2.21
N HIS A 31 -8.80 -11.36 2.98
CA HIS A 31 -9.48 -11.35 4.28
C HIS A 31 -11.01 -11.20 4.17
N GLY A 32 -11.52 -10.83 2.99
CA GLY A 32 -12.96 -10.64 2.75
C GLY A 32 -13.66 -11.91 2.23
N CYS A 33 -13.07 -12.60 1.27
CA CYS A 33 -13.67 -13.76 0.61
C CYS A 33 -12.83 -15.04 0.72
N GLU A 34 -11.75 -15.01 1.50
CA GLU A 34 -10.85 -16.15 1.76
C GLU A 34 -10.20 -16.75 0.49
N GLY A 35 -10.32 -16.08 -0.65
CA GLY A 35 -9.72 -16.48 -1.91
C GLY A 35 -8.20 -16.28 -1.95
N VAL A 36 -7.52 -17.05 -2.79
CA VAL A 36 -6.06 -16.94 -2.99
C VAL A 36 -5.77 -15.88 -4.06
N LEU A 37 -4.93 -14.90 -3.71
CA LEU A 37 -4.47 -13.83 -4.59
C LEU A 37 -3.00 -14.05 -4.93
N LEU A 38 -2.67 -14.08 -6.22
CA LEU A 38 -1.29 -14.08 -6.69
C LEU A 38 -0.79 -12.64 -6.78
N VAL A 39 0.27 -12.32 -6.05
CA VAL A 39 0.92 -11.02 -6.08
C VAL A 39 2.26 -11.16 -6.78
N GLU A 40 2.44 -10.43 -7.88
CA GLU A 40 3.73 -10.28 -8.55
C GLU A 40 4.36 -8.95 -8.15
N VAL A 41 5.61 -9.00 -7.69
CA VAL A 41 6.40 -7.81 -7.41
C VAL A 41 7.52 -7.70 -8.42
N THR A 42 7.49 -6.63 -9.21
CA THR A 42 8.48 -6.35 -10.24
C THR A 42 9.60 -5.43 -9.73
N SER A 43 10.70 -5.33 -10.48
CA SER A 43 11.77 -4.37 -10.18
C SER A 43 11.31 -2.91 -10.29
N ALA A 44 10.28 -2.61 -11.09
CA ALA A 44 9.66 -1.29 -11.14
C ALA A 44 8.94 -0.97 -9.82
N ASP A 45 8.19 -1.93 -9.29
CA ASP A 45 7.48 -1.82 -8.00
C ASP A 45 8.44 -1.57 -6.83
N LEU A 46 9.54 -2.32 -6.79
CA LEU A 46 10.58 -2.14 -5.77
C LEU A 46 11.23 -0.75 -5.84
N ARG A 47 11.43 -0.21 -7.05
CA ARG A 47 11.96 1.15 -7.23
C ARG A 47 10.97 2.21 -6.72
N GLN A 48 9.68 2.08 -7.05
CA GLN A 48 8.63 2.98 -6.58
C GLN A 48 8.46 2.96 -5.05
N ALA A 49 8.60 1.79 -4.43
CA ALA A 49 8.56 1.68 -2.97
C ALA A 49 9.82 2.19 -2.26
N SER A 50 10.94 2.30 -2.98
CA SER A 50 12.22 2.79 -2.44
C SER A 50 12.37 4.30 -2.54
N THR A 51 11.66 4.94 -3.47
CA THR A 51 11.50 6.39 -3.45
C THR A 51 10.69 6.77 -2.22
N PRO A 52 11.23 7.55 -1.25
CA PRO A 52 10.41 8.10 -0.19
C PRO A 52 9.36 8.96 -0.89
N THR A 53 8.09 8.59 -0.74
CA THR A 53 6.98 9.46 -1.14
C THR A 53 7.10 10.73 -0.32
N ALA A 54 7.74 11.75 -0.90
CA ALA A 54 7.61 13.11 -0.42
C ALA A 54 6.14 13.51 -0.57
N GLY A 55 5.46 13.74 0.54
CA GLY A 55 4.19 14.47 0.55
C GLY A 55 2.92 13.63 0.45
N HIS A 56 2.56 12.93 1.53
CA HIS A 56 1.19 13.04 2.03
C HIS A 56 1.26 13.78 3.37
N ALA A 57 1.51 15.10 3.29
CA ALA A 57 1.27 15.97 4.41
C ALA A 57 -0.25 15.96 4.69
N PRO A 58 -0.72 15.72 5.92
CA PRO A 58 -2.09 16.06 6.25
C PRO A 58 -2.24 17.57 6.04
N GLN A 59 -3.10 17.97 5.12
CA GLN A 59 -3.57 19.36 5.04
C GLN A 59 -4.40 19.65 6.29
N ALA A 60 -3.72 19.94 7.39
CA ALA A 60 -4.25 20.69 8.52
C ALA A 60 -3.66 22.10 8.40
N ALA A 61 -4.21 22.90 7.50
CA ALA A 61 -3.91 24.32 7.39
C ALA A 61 -5.23 25.08 7.26
N GLY A 62 -5.72 25.52 8.41
CA GLY A 62 -6.93 26.31 8.55
C GLY A 62 -7.07 26.87 9.97
N GLY A 63 -5.94 27.30 10.56
CA GLY A 63 -5.99 28.15 11.73
C GLY A 63 -6.34 29.57 11.31
N VAL A 64 -7.36 30.14 11.95
CA VAL A 64 -7.39 31.57 12.23
C VAL A 64 -7.60 31.73 13.72
N GLY A 65 -6.52 32.09 14.41
CA GLY A 65 -6.63 32.72 15.71
C GLY A 65 -6.72 34.22 15.50
N THR A 66 -7.51 34.92 16.32
CA THR A 66 -7.12 36.25 16.80
C THR A 66 -7.78 36.49 18.16
N SER A 67 -6.95 36.88 19.12
CA SER A 67 -7.30 37.49 20.41
C SER A 67 -8.24 38.68 20.24
N VAL A 68 -9.22 38.85 21.13
CA VAL A 68 -9.21 39.72 22.34
C VAL A 68 -10.47 39.47 23.16
#